data_AF-A0A7W1N7N2-F1
#
_entry.id   AF-A0A7W1N7N2-F1
#
_cell.length_a   1.000
_cell.length_b   1.000
_cell.length_c   1.000
_cell.angle_alpha   90.00
_cell.angle_beta   90.00
_cell.angle_gamma   90.00
#
_symmetry.space_group_name_H-M   'P 1'
#
loop_
_entity.id
_entity.type
_entity.pdbx_description
1 polymer ?
#
loop_
_entity_poly.entity_id
_entity_poly.type
_entity_poly.pdbx_seq_one_letter_code
_entity_poly.pdbx_strand_id
1 'polypeptide(L)'
;MSDARRLVDKLWSYCNVLRDDGVSTIEYTEQLTYLLFLKMAHERENRTLKPERIVPPQCSWQLLLDADGDDLETTYRHILE
;
A
#
# COMPACT_ATOMS: atom_id res chain seq x y z
N MET A 1 22.60 1.57 -3.23
CA MET A 1 22.13 0.16 -3.40
C MET A 1 21.71 -0.51 -2.07
N SER A 2 21.85 0.13 -0.90
CA SER A 2 21.47 -0.43 0.41
C SER A 2 19.98 -0.28 0.75
N ASP A 3 19.30 0.74 0.24
CA ASP A 3 17.95 1.10 0.71
C ASP A 3 16.86 0.18 0.16
N ALA A 4 16.99 -0.27 -1.09
CA ALA A 4 16.07 -1.24 -1.68
C ALA A 4 16.12 -2.59 -0.95
N ARG A 5 17.32 -3.06 -0.56
CA ARG A 5 17.45 -4.30 0.23
C ARG A 5 16.83 -4.15 1.63
N ARG A 6 17.10 -3.06 2.33
CA ARG A 6 16.49 -2.80 3.65
C ARG A 6 14.95 -2.72 3.57
N LEU A 7 14.41 -2.15 2.49
CA LEU A 7 12.96 -2.12 2.25
C LEU A 7 12.42 -3.53 2.02
N VAL A 8 13.07 -4.34 1.17
CA VAL A 8 12.70 -5.73 0.91
C VAL A 8 12.78 -6.57 2.19
N ASP A 9 13.80 -6.39 3.02
CA ASP A 9 13.95 -7.10 4.29
C ASP A 9 12.82 -6.75 5.26
N LYS A 10 12.41 -5.46 5.31
CA LYS A 10 11.28 -5.00 6.14
C LYS A 10 9.94 -5.53 5.63
N LEU A 11 9.75 -5.61 4.31
CA LEU A 11 8.58 -6.25 3.71
C LEU A 11 8.55 -7.74 4.07
N TRP A 12 9.68 -8.44 3.92
CA TRP A 12 9.82 -9.85 4.28
C TRP A 12 9.54 -10.14 5.75
N SER A 13 9.89 -9.24 6.68
CA SER A 13 9.55 -9.41 8.09
C SER A 13 8.04 -9.40 8.33
N TYR A 14 7.28 -8.58 7.60
CA TYR A 14 5.81 -8.59 7.67
C TYR A 14 5.20 -9.81 6.98
N CYS A 15 5.79 -10.24 5.86
CA CYS A 15 5.36 -11.46 5.15
C CYS A 15 5.45 -12.72 6.02
N ASN A 16 6.44 -12.80 6.92
CA ASN A 16 6.56 -13.92 7.85
C ASN A 16 5.40 -13.94 8.87
N VAL A 17 4.99 -12.79 9.39
CA VAL A 17 3.84 -12.69 10.32
C VAL A 17 2.54 -13.11 9.61
N LEU A 18 2.30 -12.64 8.38
CA LEU A 18 1.09 -12.98 7.62
C LEU A 18 1.04 -14.45 7.20
N ARG A 19 2.20 -15.08 6.95
CA ARG A 19 2.28 -16.51 6.68
C ARG A 19 1.85 -17.33 7.90
N ASP A 20 2.25 -16.90 9.09
CA ASP A 20 1.90 -17.59 10.34
C ASP A 20 0.38 -17.54 10.62
N ASP A 21 -0.31 -16.50 10.13
CA ASP A 21 -1.79 -16.36 10.15
C ASP A 21 -2.50 -17.09 9.00
N GLY A 22 -1.78 -17.84 8.15
CA GLY A 22 -2.34 -18.70 7.10
C GLY A 22 -2.56 -18.05 5.74
N VAL A 23 -2.08 -16.82 5.52
CA VAL A 23 -2.19 -16.11 4.23
C VAL A 23 -1.19 -16.67 3.21
N SER A 24 -1.64 -16.95 2.00
CA SER A 24 -0.76 -17.41 0.92
C SER A 24 0.29 -16.35 0.58
N THR A 25 1.49 -16.80 0.20
CA THR A 25 2.55 -15.90 -0.26
C THR A 25 2.17 -15.05 -1.46
N ILE A 26 1.29 -15.58 -2.30
CA ILE A 26 0.79 -14.84 -3.46
C ILE A 26 -0.19 -13.76 -3.03
N GLU A 27 -1.10 -14.08 -2.11
CA GLU A 27 -2.15 -13.17 -1.64
C GLU A 27 -1.57 -11.93 -0.95
N TYR A 28 -0.66 -12.09 0.03
CA TYR A 28 -0.07 -10.90 0.66
C TYR A 28 0.83 -10.11 -0.29
N THR A 29 1.48 -10.77 -1.26
CA THR A 29 2.33 -10.09 -2.26
C THR A 29 1.49 -9.19 -3.14
N GLU A 30 0.32 -9.66 -3.55
CA GLU A 30 -0.66 -8.88 -4.29
C GLU A 30 -1.10 -7.65 -3.48
N GLN A 31 -1.54 -7.83 -2.23
CA GLN A 31 -1.98 -6.71 -1.37
C GLN A 31 -0.86 -5.67 -1.12
N LEU A 32 0.37 -6.13 -0.87
CA LEU A 32 1.53 -5.23 -0.73
C LEU A 32 1.81 -4.45 -2.02
N THR A 33 1.60 -5.07 -3.18
CA THR A 33 1.79 -4.41 -4.48
C THR A 33 0.76 -3.29 -4.67
N TYR A 34 -0.51 -3.52 -4.31
CA TYR A 34 -1.56 -2.51 -4.37
C TYR A 34 -1.26 -1.32 -3.46
N LEU A 35 -0.90 -1.58 -2.19
CA LEU A 35 -0.54 -0.54 -1.24
C LEU A 35 0.69 0.26 -1.70
N LEU A 36 1.71 -0.41 -2.24
CA LEU A 36 2.89 0.25 -2.78
C LEU A 36 2.54 1.17 -3.96
N PHE A 37 1.69 0.72 -4.88
CA PHE A 37 1.23 1.53 -6.00
C PHE A 37 0.50 2.79 -5.51
N LEU A 38 -0.44 2.66 -4.58
CA LEU A 38 -1.17 3.80 -4.02
C LEU A 38 -0.23 4.79 -3.32
N LYS A 39 0.74 4.29 -2.55
CA LYS A 39 1.76 5.13 -1.92
C LYS A 39 2.61 5.86 -2.95
N MET A 40 3.03 5.19 -4.02
CA MET A 40 3.80 5.79 -5.11
C MET A 40 3.01 6.84 -5.88
N ALA A 41 1.72 6.60 -6.13
CA ALA A 41 0.82 7.57 -6.76
C ALA A 41 0.68 8.83 -5.91
N HIS A 42 0.47 8.67 -4.60
CA HIS A 42 0.41 9.78 -3.65
C HIS A 42 1.73 10.56 -3.55
N GLU A 43 2.88 9.88 -3.54
CA GLU A 43 4.19 10.54 -3.58
C GLU A 43 4.37 11.39 -4.83
N ARG A 44 3.86 10.93 -5.99
CA ARG A 44 3.92 11.68 -7.26
C ARG A 44 2.98 12.88 -7.28
N GLU A 45 1.78 12.73 -6.73
CA GLU A 45 0.82 13.84 -6.61
C GLU A 45 1.36 14.96 -5.72
N ASN A 46 2.12 14.62 -4.67
CA ASN A 46 2.67 15.57 -3.70
C ASN A 46 4.09 16.09 -4.04
N ARG A 47 4.61 15.83 -5.24
CA ARG A 47 5.93 16.37 -5.64
C ARG A 47 5.89 17.88 -5.80
N THR A 48 6.92 18.56 -5.30
CA THR A 48 7.10 20.00 -5.47
C THR A 48 7.22 20.42 -6.95
N LEU A 49 7.85 19.58 -7.77
CA LEU A 49 8.04 19.83 -9.20
C LEU A 49 7.23 18.84 -10.01
N LYS A 50 6.38 19.38 -10.90
CA LYS A 50 5.51 18.61 -11.80
C LYS A 50 4.67 17.57 -11.04
N PRO A 51 3.80 18.01 -10.12
CA PRO A 51 2.86 17.10 -9.46
C PRO A 51 1.98 16.42 -10.52
N GLU A 52 1.76 15.13 -10.33
CA GLU A 52 0.96 14.31 -11.25
C GLU A 52 -0.05 13.49 -10.45
N ARG A 53 -1.34 13.73 -10.69
CA ARG A 53 -2.41 12.92 -10.11
C ARG A 53 -2.62 11.68 -10.99
N ILE A 54 -2.29 10.52 -10.44
CA ILE A 54 -2.42 9.23 -11.12
C ILE A 54 -3.73 8.53 -10.78
N VAL A 55 -4.20 8.66 -9.53
CA VAL A 55 -5.42 8.02 -9.03
C VAL A 55 -6.50 9.07 -8.71
N PRO A 56 -7.79 8.74 -8.82
CA PRO A 56 -8.88 9.61 -8.37
C PRO A 56 -8.79 9.89 -6.85
N PRO A 57 -9.30 11.02 -6.35
CA PRO A 57 -9.28 11.35 -4.92
C PRO A 57 -9.95 10.31 -4.02
N GLN A 58 -11.03 9.67 -4.51
CA GLN A 58 -11.74 8.59 -3.82
C GLN A 58 -10.94 7.28 -3.70
N CYS A 59 -9.79 7.19 -4.39
CA CYS A 59 -8.88 6.05 -4.34
C CYS A 59 -7.51 6.45 -3.75
N SER A 60 -7.44 7.57 -3.02
CA SER A 60 -6.16 8.13 -2.58
C SER A 60 -5.56 7.37 -1.39
N TRP A 61 -4.23 7.39 -1.30
CA TRP A 61 -3.50 6.89 -0.12
C TRP A 61 -3.93 7.60 1.17
N GLN A 62 -4.30 8.87 1.09
CA GLN A 62 -4.73 9.63 2.27
C GLN A 62 -6.05 9.09 2.83
N LEU A 63 -6.98 8.68 1.97
CA LEU A 63 -8.25 8.09 2.40
C LEU A 63 -8.04 6.82 3.24
N LEU A 64 -7.03 6.01 2.92
CA LEU A 64 -6.64 4.87 3.74
C LEU A 64 -6.02 5.27 5.08
N LEU A 65 -5.24 6.35 5.12
CA LEU A 65 -4.63 6.83 6.37
C LEU A 65 -5.64 7.49 7.32
N ASP A 66 -6.73 8.02 6.77
CA ASP A 66 -7.78 8.71 7.53
C ASP A 66 -8.81 7.73 8.14
N ALA A 67 -8.80 6.46 7.72
CA ALA A 67 -9.69 5.41 8.22
C ALA A 67 -8.97 4.47 9.22
N ASP A 68 -9.71 3.85 10.12
CA ASP A 68 -9.21 2.89 11.10
C ASP A 68 -10.14 1.68 11.28
N GLY A 69 -9.64 0.63 11.94
CA GLY A 69 -10.43 -0.59 12.24
C GLY A 69 -11.18 -1.17 11.03
N ASP A 70 -12.47 -1.44 11.22
CA ASP A 70 -13.36 -2.02 10.19
C ASP A 70 -13.60 -1.04 9.02
N ASP A 71 -13.56 0.27 9.28
CA ASP A 71 -13.73 1.30 8.26
C ASP A 71 -12.52 1.32 7.30
N LEU A 72 -11.32 1.06 7.81
CA LEU A 72 -10.12 0.91 6.98
C LEU A 72 -10.26 -0.27 6.02
N GLU A 73 -10.70 -1.42 6.51
CA GLU A 73 -10.87 -2.63 5.69
C GLU A 73 -11.92 -2.41 4.60
N THR A 74 -13.02 -1.76 4.96
CA THR A 74 -14.11 -1.38 4.03
C THR A 74 -13.62 -0.39 2.97
N THR A 75 -12.90 0.64 3.39
CA THR A 75 -12.31 1.66 2.50
C THR A 75 -11.35 0.99 1.52
N TYR A 76 -10.45 0.13 2.01
CA TYR A 76 -9.49 -0.58 1.18
C TYR A 76 -10.16 -1.46 0.14
N ARG A 77 -11.22 -2.21 0.52
CA ARG A 77 -12.00 -3.01 -0.44
C ARG A 77 -12.63 -2.15 -1.54
N HIS A 78 -13.32 -1.06 -1.18
CA HIS A 78 -13.94 -0.18 -2.18
C HIS A 78 -12.94 0.47 -3.15
N ILE A 79 -11.68 0.65 -2.74
CA ILE A 79 -10.64 1.18 -3.64
C ILE A 79 -10.22 0.15 -4.70
N LEU A 80 -10.34 -1.15 -4.41
CA LEU A 80 -9.90 -2.23 -5.29
C LEU A 80 -11.00 -2.83 -6.16
N GLU A 81 -12.26 -2.53 -5.89
CA GLU A 81 -13.44 -2.89 -6.71
C GLU A 81 -13.56 -2.01 -7.97
#